data_AF-A0A969UCT5-F1
#
_entry.id   AF-A0A969UCT5-F1
#
_cell.length_a   1.000
_cell.length_b   1.000
_cell.length_c   1.000
_cell.angle_alpha   90.00
_cell.angle_beta   90.00
_cell.angle_gamma   90.00
#
_symmetry.space_group_name_H-M   'P 1'
#
loop_
_entity.id
_entity.type
_entity.pdbx_description
1 polymer ?
#
loop_
_entity_poly.entity_id
_entity_poly.type
_entity_poly.pdbx_seq_one_letter_code
_entity_poly.pdbx_strand_id
1 'polypeptide(L)'
;MVVRVTLEEIEQYRAELADDPIALRSLEMIEDCEGDLEDAAIALALHVGQEPDQSDHWLDGVAKRWRVALCSGELKENLLAGSVREAVRSLSTDTMLPSALATPIALYVLKTGVETFCQPLQEKL
;
A
#
# COMPACT_ATOMS: atom_id res chain seq x y z
N MET A 1 0.51 15.19 -5.02
CA MET A 1 -0.70 15.13 -4.16
C MET A 1 -0.37 14.15 -3.07
N VAL A 2 -0.40 14.61 -1.82
CA VAL A 2 -0.06 13.78 -0.66
C VAL A 2 -1.26 12.91 -0.31
N VAL A 3 -1.03 11.61 -0.11
CA VAL A 3 -2.08 10.67 0.29
C VAL A 3 -1.88 10.34 1.76
N ARG A 4 -2.88 10.66 2.58
CA ARG A 4 -2.82 10.46 4.03
C ARG A 4 -3.91 9.54 4.53
N VAL A 5 -3.60 8.81 5.60
CA VAL A 5 -4.59 8.13 6.44
C VAL A 5 -4.70 8.85 7.78
N THR A 6 -5.89 8.86 8.35
CA THR A 6 -6.16 9.47 9.66
C THR A 6 -5.81 8.50 10.80
N LEU A 7 -5.68 9.02 12.02
CA LEU A 7 -5.47 8.18 13.20
C LEU A 7 -6.61 7.18 13.43
N GLU A 8 -7.86 7.57 13.16
CA GLU A 8 -9.02 6.68 13.26
C GLU A 8 -8.93 5.52 12.25
N GLU A 9 -8.53 5.83 11.01
CA GLU A 9 -8.28 4.80 9.99
C GLU A 9 -7.13 3.87 10.40
N ILE A 10 -6.03 4.41 10.95
CA ILE A 10 -4.90 3.60 11.45
C ILE A 10 -5.35 2.64 12.56
N GLU A 11 -6.14 3.10 13.54
CA GLU A 11 -6.68 2.25 14.60
C GLU A 11 -7.62 1.17 14.06
N GLN A 12 -8.45 1.49 13.07
CA GLN A 12 -9.27 0.50 12.38
C GLN A 12 -8.39 -0.55 11.68
N TYR A 13 -7.38 -0.11 10.92
CA TYR A 13 -6.48 -1.01 10.21
C TYR A 13 -5.65 -1.88 11.15
N ARG A 14 -5.28 -1.38 12.34
CA ARG A 14 -4.63 -2.20 13.39
C ARG A 14 -5.50 -3.36 13.83
N ALA A 15 -6.79 -3.12 14.05
CA ALA A 15 -7.73 -4.18 14.40
C ALA A 15 -7.89 -5.20 13.24
N GLU A 16 -7.94 -4.72 12.00
CA GLU A 16 -8.03 -5.59 10.82
C GLU A 16 -6.75 -6.40 10.60
N LEU A 17 -5.57 -5.85 10.91
CA LEU A 17 -4.26 -6.46 10.64
C LEU A 17 -3.58 -7.05 11.88
N ALA A 18 -4.33 -7.27 12.96
CA ALA A 18 -3.80 -7.69 14.27
C ALA A 18 -2.93 -8.97 14.24
N ASP A 19 -3.18 -9.86 13.28
CA ASP A 19 -2.44 -11.12 13.12
C ASP A 19 -1.21 -11.01 12.20
N ASP A 20 -0.89 -9.81 11.68
CA ASP A 20 0.24 -9.56 10.79
C ASP A 20 1.24 -8.55 11.42
N PRO A 21 2.30 -9.05 12.08
CA PRO A 21 3.30 -8.19 12.73
C PRO A 21 4.06 -7.27 11.77
N ILE A 22 4.18 -7.63 10.49
CA ILE A 22 4.85 -6.77 9.52
C ILE A 22 3.91 -5.61 9.17
N ALA A 23 2.64 -5.91 8.92
CA ALA A 23 1.65 -4.89 8.64
C ALA A 23 1.45 -3.92 9.81
N LEU A 24 1.47 -4.42 11.06
CA LEU A 24 1.41 -3.58 12.25
C LEU A 24 2.60 -2.61 12.35
N ARG A 25 3.83 -3.06 12.08
CA ARG A 25 5.00 -2.17 12.01
C ARG A 25 4.90 -1.15 10.89
N SER A 26 4.35 -1.54 9.74
CA SER A 26 4.09 -0.58 8.67
C SER A 26 3.07 0.49 9.10
N LEU A 27 2.03 0.12 9.86
CA LEU A 27 1.07 1.08 10.42
C LEU A 27 1.69 1.99 11.49
N GLU A 28 2.60 1.47 12.33
CA GLU A 28 3.40 2.29 13.26
C GLU A 28 4.22 3.34 12.51
N MET A 29 4.94 2.94 11.46
CA MET A 29 5.68 3.91 10.63
C MET A 29 4.76 4.93 9.96
N ILE A 30 3.59 4.51 9.50
CA ILE A 30 2.59 5.43 8.91
C ILE A 30 2.12 6.44 9.96
N GLU A 31 1.87 6.03 11.21
CA GLU A 31 1.53 6.95 12.29
C GLU A 31 2.68 7.92 12.62
N ASP A 32 3.91 7.42 12.71
CA ASP A 32 5.12 8.22 12.96
C ASP A 32 5.37 9.27 11.86
N CYS A 33 4.92 8.98 10.63
CA CYS A 33 4.92 9.91 9.49
C CYS A 33 3.63 10.74 9.39
N GLU A 34 2.89 10.93 10.49
CA GLU A 34 1.67 11.75 10.54
C GLU A 34 0.57 11.29 9.55
N GLY A 35 0.53 9.98 9.29
CA GLY A 35 -0.39 9.36 8.34
C GLY A 35 0.04 9.50 6.87
N ASP A 36 1.19 10.10 6.58
CA ASP A 36 1.69 10.30 5.22
C ASP A 36 2.20 8.99 4.60
N LEU A 37 1.48 8.48 3.62
CA LEU A 37 1.80 7.17 3.03
C LEU A 37 3.10 7.21 2.22
N GLU A 38 3.41 8.33 1.58
CA GLU A 38 4.61 8.49 0.75
C GLU A 38 5.86 8.45 1.64
N ASP A 39 5.89 9.30 2.68
CA ASP A 39 7.02 9.38 3.60
C ASP A 39 7.21 8.06 4.37
N ALA A 40 6.12 7.45 4.83
CA ALA A 40 6.17 6.15 5.50
C ALA A 40 6.71 5.05 4.59
N ALA A 41 6.29 5.01 3.32
CA ALA A 41 6.79 4.03 2.36
C ALA A 41 8.29 4.22 2.09
N ILE A 42 8.76 5.46 1.94
CA ILE A 42 10.18 5.78 1.78
C ILE A 42 10.96 5.33 3.03
N ALA A 43 10.48 5.62 4.23
CA ALA A 43 11.11 5.22 5.48
C ALA A 43 11.19 3.70 5.64
N LEU A 44 10.11 2.97 5.32
CA LEU A 44 10.07 1.51 5.32
C LEU A 44 11.05 0.92 4.29
N ALA A 45 11.11 1.50 3.09
CA ALA A 45 12.02 1.07 2.04
C ALA A 45 13.49 1.18 2.48
N LEU A 46 13.87 2.32 3.08
CA LEU A 46 15.19 2.54 3.64
C LEU A 46 15.51 1.52 4.75
N HIS A 47 14.54 1.22 5.62
CA HIS A 47 14.72 0.26 6.71
C HIS A 47 15.02 -1.16 6.22
N VAL A 48 14.47 -1.57 5.07
CA VAL A 48 14.72 -2.88 4.45
C VAL A 48 15.87 -2.85 3.43
N GLY A 49 16.67 -1.78 3.41
CA GLY A 49 17.87 -1.67 2.57
C GLY A 49 17.61 -1.34 1.10
N GLN A 50 16.42 -0.82 0.76
CA GLN A 50 16.19 -0.22 -0.55
C GLN A 50 16.71 1.21 -0.60
N GLU A 51 17.00 1.66 -1.82
CA GLU A 51 17.41 3.03 -2.12
C GLU A 51 16.29 3.71 -2.93
N PRO A 52 15.21 4.19 -2.28
CA PRO A 52 14.22 5.03 -2.96
C PRO A 52 14.90 6.29 -3.48
N ASP A 53 14.53 6.74 -4.67
CA ASP A 53 15.14 7.92 -5.30
C ASP A 53 14.72 9.26 -4.66
N GLN A 54 14.02 9.21 -3.52
CA GLN A 54 13.43 10.33 -2.76
C GLN A 54 12.69 11.35 -3.64
N SER A 55 12.28 10.95 -4.84
CA SER A 55 11.52 11.79 -5.74
C SER A 55 10.09 11.89 -5.23
N ASP A 56 9.46 13.04 -5.47
CA ASP A 56 8.01 13.16 -5.31
C ASP A 56 7.34 12.02 -6.12
N HIS A 57 6.37 11.32 -5.51
CA HIS A 57 5.61 10.21 -6.13
C HIS A 57 6.36 8.87 -6.23
N TRP A 58 7.33 8.60 -5.36
CA TRP A 58 7.98 7.30 -5.29
C TRP A 58 6.98 6.16 -4.99
N LEU A 59 6.10 6.30 -4.00
CA LEU A 59 5.09 5.28 -3.66
C LEU A 59 4.12 5.04 -4.82
N ASP A 60 3.66 6.10 -5.49
CA ASP A 60 2.88 5.99 -6.72
C ASP A 60 3.64 5.17 -7.76
N GLY A 61 4.91 5.49 -8.01
CA GLY A 61 5.78 4.78 -8.93
C GLY A 61 5.90 3.29 -8.60
N VAL A 62 6.09 2.96 -7.32
CA VAL A 62 6.12 1.58 -6.82
C VAL A 62 4.78 0.90 -7.08
N ALA A 63 3.65 1.48 -6.63
CA ALA A 63 2.32 0.91 -6.85
C ALA A 63 2.06 0.68 -8.35
N LYS A 64 2.45 1.61 -9.22
CA LYS A 64 2.30 1.49 -10.67
C LYS A 64 3.07 0.31 -11.27
N ARG A 65 4.24 -0.05 -10.73
CA ARG A 65 4.99 -1.26 -11.16
C ARG A 65 4.20 -2.54 -10.87
N TRP A 66 3.38 -2.51 -9.82
CA TRP A 66 2.50 -3.60 -9.40
C TRP A 66 1.09 -3.52 -10.00
N ARG A 67 0.82 -2.57 -10.90
CA ARG A 67 -0.53 -2.30 -11.40
C ARG A 67 -1.20 -3.53 -12.01
N VAL A 68 -0.49 -4.37 -12.74
CA VAL A 68 -1.08 -5.59 -13.33
C VAL A 68 -1.62 -6.51 -12.25
N ALA A 69 -0.85 -6.76 -11.18
CA ALA A 69 -1.29 -7.57 -10.05
C ALA A 69 -2.43 -6.90 -9.28
N LEU A 70 -2.28 -5.61 -8.93
CA LEU A 70 -3.28 -4.82 -8.19
C LEU A 70 -4.62 -4.69 -8.93
N CYS A 71 -4.62 -4.76 -10.26
CA CYS A 71 -5.79 -4.54 -11.10
C CYS A 71 -6.31 -5.82 -11.76
N SER A 72 -5.92 -7.00 -11.28
CA SER A 72 -6.43 -8.28 -11.79
C SER A 72 -6.73 -9.27 -10.66
N GLY A 73 -7.58 -10.25 -10.99
CA GLY A 73 -7.91 -11.39 -10.14
C GLY A 73 -8.41 -11.02 -8.74
N GLU A 74 -8.09 -11.90 -7.78
CA GLU A 74 -8.52 -11.83 -6.38
C GLU A 74 -8.01 -10.57 -5.67
N LEU A 75 -6.79 -10.09 -5.99
CA LEU A 75 -6.25 -8.90 -5.37
C LEU A 75 -7.08 -7.64 -5.70
N LYS A 76 -7.54 -7.50 -6.95
CA LYS A 76 -8.44 -6.40 -7.31
C LYS A 76 -9.79 -6.52 -6.60
N GLU A 77 -10.34 -7.73 -6.50
CA GLU A 77 -11.61 -7.97 -5.82
C GLU A 77 -11.52 -7.63 -4.32
N ASN A 78 -10.44 -8.02 -3.66
CA ASN A 78 -10.18 -7.67 -2.25
C ASN A 78 -10.06 -6.16 -2.03
N LEU A 79 -9.37 -5.46 -2.95
CA LEU A 79 -9.26 -4.00 -2.92
C LEU A 79 -10.62 -3.33 -3.15
N LEU A 80 -11.43 -3.80 -4.11
CA LEU A 80 -12.78 -3.27 -4.36
C LEU A 80 -13.74 -3.51 -3.18
N ALA A 81 -13.56 -4.61 -2.46
CA ALA A 81 -14.31 -4.90 -1.24
C ALA A 81 -13.85 -4.07 -0.03
N GLY A 82 -12.77 -3.28 -0.16
CA GLY A 82 -12.20 -2.51 0.94
C GLY A 82 -11.52 -3.38 2.01
N SER A 83 -11.24 -4.65 1.71
CA SER A 83 -10.62 -5.58 2.66
C SER A 83 -9.11 -5.36 2.72
N VAL A 84 -8.66 -4.54 3.68
CA VAL A 84 -7.22 -4.22 3.84
C VAL A 84 -6.44 -5.49 4.18
N ARG A 85 -6.96 -6.32 5.08
CA ARG A 85 -6.34 -7.59 5.49
C ARG A 85 -6.00 -8.47 4.29
N GLU A 86 -6.99 -8.75 3.44
CA GLU A 86 -6.79 -9.68 2.33
C GLU A 86 -5.95 -9.04 1.22
N ALA A 87 -6.08 -7.74 0.97
CA ALA A 87 -5.20 -7.03 0.05
C ALA A 87 -3.72 -7.08 0.48
N VAL A 88 -3.43 -6.81 1.76
CA VAL A 88 -2.07 -6.87 2.32
C VAL A 88 -1.53 -8.29 2.30
N ARG A 89 -2.34 -9.29 2.64
CA ARG A 89 -1.96 -10.70 2.55
C ARG A 89 -1.57 -11.09 1.13
N SER A 90 -2.42 -10.81 0.14
CA SER A 90 -2.17 -11.12 -1.27
C SER A 90 -0.87 -10.45 -1.75
N LEU A 91 -0.65 -9.17 -1.44
CA LEU A 91 0.57 -8.45 -1.79
C LEU A 91 1.82 -9.03 -1.11
N SER A 92 1.70 -9.47 0.14
CA SER A 92 2.82 -10.00 0.91
C SER A 92 3.24 -11.40 0.49
N THR A 93 2.40 -12.14 -0.25
CA THR A 93 2.77 -13.45 -0.82
C THR A 93 3.68 -13.36 -2.03
N ASP A 94 3.78 -12.20 -2.68
CA ASP A 94 4.67 -12.02 -3.81
C ASP A 94 6.10 -11.70 -3.35
N THR A 95 7.03 -12.61 -3.64
CA THR A 95 8.44 -12.51 -3.23
C THR A 95 9.19 -11.31 -3.81
N MET A 96 8.68 -10.66 -4.86
CA MET A 96 9.32 -9.48 -5.45
C MET A 96 8.92 -8.17 -4.76
N LEU A 97 7.87 -8.17 -3.95
CA LEU A 97 7.49 -7.02 -3.12
C LEU A 97 8.03 -7.22 -1.70
N PRO A 98 8.83 -6.29 -1.16
CA PRO A 98 9.13 -6.33 0.26
C PRO A 98 7.83 -6.23 1.06
N SER A 99 7.59 -7.19 1.96
CA SER A 99 6.33 -7.26 2.71
C SER A 99 6.03 -5.99 3.52
N ALA A 100 7.07 -5.26 3.95
CA ALA A 100 6.92 -3.96 4.61
C ALA A 100 6.18 -2.92 3.76
N LEU A 101 6.26 -3.01 2.42
CA LEU A 101 5.60 -2.09 1.49
C LEU A 101 4.19 -2.54 1.10
N ALA A 102 3.74 -3.74 1.47
CA ALA A 102 2.41 -4.22 1.12
C ALA A 102 1.30 -3.33 1.69
N THR A 103 1.41 -2.97 2.98
CA THR A 103 0.45 -2.08 3.66
C THR A 103 0.34 -0.69 3.02
N PRO A 104 1.43 0.10 2.87
CA PRO A 104 1.31 1.42 2.27
C PRO A 104 0.82 1.39 0.81
N ILE A 105 1.16 0.36 0.03
CA ILE A 105 0.65 0.20 -1.34
C ILE A 105 -0.85 -0.08 -1.35
N ALA A 106 -1.33 -1.02 -0.52
CA ALA A 106 -2.76 -1.32 -0.43
C ALA A 106 -3.56 -0.07 -0.04
N LEU A 107 -3.11 0.64 1.01
CA LEU A 107 -3.75 1.86 1.47
C LEU A 107 -3.71 2.97 0.42
N TYR A 108 -2.59 3.13 -0.29
CA TYR A 108 -2.48 4.11 -1.37
C TYR A 108 -3.54 3.88 -2.46
N VAL A 109 -3.70 2.64 -2.93
CA VAL A 109 -4.69 2.30 -3.96
C VAL A 109 -6.11 2.49 -3.46
N LEU A 110 -6.40 2.12 -2.20
CA LEU A 110 -7.71 2.35 -1.59
C LEU A 110 -8.03 3.85 -1.46
N LYS A 111 -7.09 4.65 -0.97
CA LYS A 111 -7.28 6.11 -0.77
C LYS A 111 -7.35 6.89 -2.07
N THR A 112 -6.67 6.43 -3.12
CA THR A 112 -6.71 7.06 -4.46
C THR A 112 -7.85 6.53 -5.34
N GLY A 113 -8.53 5.47 -4.90
CA GLY A 113 -9.62 4.82 -5.62
C GLY A 113 -9.11 3.71 -6.56
N VAL A 114 -9.54 2.47 -6.30
CA VAL A 114 -9.11 1.27 -7.04
C VAL A 114 -9.41 1.40 -8.54
N GLU A 115 -10.63 1.84 -8.89
CA GLU A 115 -11.02 2.00 -10.30
C GLU A 115 -10.17 3.06 -11.00
N THR A 116 -9.99 4.23 -10.37
CA THR A 116 -9.15 5.32 -10.89
C THR A 116 -7.71 4.87 -11.06
N PHE A 117 -7.17 4.11 -10.11
CA PHE A 117 -5.81 3.57 -10.19
C PHE A 117 -5.66 2.56 -11.35
N CYS A 118 -6.70 1.77 -11.63
CA CYS A 118 -6.68 0.70 -12.64
C CYS A 118 -7.07 1.14 -14.05
N GLN A 119 -7.80 2.25 -14.21
CA GLN A 119 -8.27 2.75 -15.50
C GLN A 119 -7.18 2.80 -16.60
N PRO A 120 -5.95 3.31 -16.35
CA PRO A 120 -4.93 3.39 -17.40
C PRO A 120 -4.46 2.03 -17.96
N LEU A 121 -4.68 0.93 -17.23
CA LEU A 121 -4.40 -0.42 -17.73
C LEU A 121 -5.55 -0.92 -18.61
N GLN A 122 -6.80 -0.59 -18.24
CA GLN A 122 -8.01 -1.00 -18.96
C GLN A 122 -8.14 -0.33 -20.32
N GLU A 123 -7.65 0.90 -20.47
CA GLU A 123 -7.62 1.62 -21.76
C GLU A 123 -6.56 1.08 -22.74
N LYS A 124 -5.64 0.23 -22.28
CA LYS A 124 -4.54 -0.36 -23.07
C LYS A 124 -4.77 -1.83 -23.45
N LEU A 125 -5.89 -2.41 -23.04
CA LEU A 125 -6.35 -3.76 -23.37
C LEU A 125 -7.42 -3.69 -24.47
#